data_AF-A0A975CRD4-F1
#
_entry.id   AF-A0A975CRD4-F1
#
_cell.length_a   1.000
_cell.length_b   1.000
_cell.length_c   1.000
_cell.angle_alpha   90.00
_cell.angle_beta   90.00
_cell.angle_gamma   90.00
#
_symmetry.space_group_name_H-M   'P 1'
#
loop_
_entity.id
_entity.type
_entity.pdbx_description
1 polymer ?
#
loop_
_entity_poly.entity_id
_entity_poly.type
_entity_poly.pdbx_seq_one_letter_code
_entity_poly.pdbx_strand_id
1 'polypeptide(L)'
;MKLKKDILEKIENDFSSQKENVINLLVNKINENEHINHPRIIRCVIYLSNGDLFELNHYLKTAISDPRDVMLYAEYENNNTLNPCRIRDFNNEFGKELIK
;
A
#
# COMPACT_ATOMS: atom_id res chain seq x y z
N MET A 1 -8.21 -9.03 -12.22
CA MET A 1 -8.23 -8.34 -10.91
C MET A 1 -8.91 -6.98 -11.06
N LYS A 2 -9.66 -6.51 -10.05
CA LYS A 2 -10.26 -5.17 -10.04
C LYS A 2 -9.87 -4.42 -8.77
N LEU A 3 -9.14 -3.32 -8.91
CA LEU A 3 -8.77 -2.44 -7.78
C LEU A 3 -10.02 -1.80 -7.16
N LYS A 4 -9.98 -1.59 -5.84
CA LYS A 4 -11.04 -0.85 -5.13
C LYS A 4 -11.01 0.63 -5.51
N LYS A 5 -12.16 1.28 -5.40
CA LYS A 5 -12.34 2.68 -5.82
C LYS A 5 -11.40 3.62 -5.06
N ASP A 6 -11.29 3.47 -3.74
CA ASP A 6 -10.44 4.30 -2.90
C ASP A 6 -8.95 4.18 -3.28
N ILE A 7 -8.50 2.99 -3.66
CA ILE A 7 -7.13 2.76 -4.14
C ILE A 7 -6.90 3.51 -5.46
N LEU A 8 -7.84 3.43 -6.40
CA LEU A 8 -7.72 4.13 -7.68
C LEU A 8 -7.71 5.65 -7.50
N GLU A 9 -8.56 6.18 -6.63
CA GLU A 9 -8.61 7.60 -6.29
C GLU A 9 -7.30 8.06 -5.63
N LYS A 10 -6.75 7.25 -4.72
CA LYS A 10 -5.46 7.55 -4.09
C LYS A 10 -4.31 7.55 -5.10
N ILE A 11 -4.29 6.59 -6.03
CA ILE A 11 -3.29 6.55 -7.11
C ILE A 11 -3.39 7.79 -8.00
N GLU A 12 -4.60 8.19 -8.40
CA GLU A 12 -4.81 9.41 -9.19
C GLU A 12 -4.26 10.65 -8.46
N ASN A 13 -4.61 10.80 -7.18
CA ASN A 13 -4.21 11.97 -6.40
C ASN A 13 -2.69 12.03 -6.17
N ASP A 14 -2.06 10.90 -5.83
CA ASP A 14 -0.66 10.88 -5.44
C ASP A 14 0.30 10.79 -6.64
N PHE A 15 -0.10 10.10 -7.71
CA PHE A 15 0.78 9.81 -8.85
C PHE A 15 0.38 10.54 -10.15
N SER A 16 -0.79 11.20 -10.19
CA SER A 16 -1.27 12.06 -11.29
C SER A 16 -0.87 11.53 -12.68
N SER A 17 0.11 12.16 -13.34
CA SER A 17 0.57 11.84 -14.70
C SER A 17 1.15 10.43 -14.87
N GLN A 18 1.51 9.75 -13.77
CA GLN A 18 2.07 8.41 -13.76
C GLN A 18 1.06 7.31 -13.39
N LYS A 19 -0.21 7.67 -13.17
CA LYS A 19 -1.28 6.73 -12.76
C LYS A 19 -1.30 5.44 -13.57
N GLU A 20 -1.24 5.53 -14.91
CA GLU A 20 -1.32 4.34 -15.77
C GLU A 20 -0.13 3.42 -15.54
N ASN A 21 1.08 3.98 -15.39
CA ASN A 21 2.29 3.21 -15.09
C ASN A 21 2.16 2.50 -13.73
N VAL A 22 1.64 3.19 -12.71
CA VAL A 22 1.41 2.65 -11.37
C VAL A 22 0.41 1.50 -11.40
N ILE A 23 -0.73 1.68 -12.08
CA ILE A 23 -1.76 0.64 -12.21
C ILE A 23 -1.18 -0.58 -12.94
N ASN A 24 -0.48 -0.37 -14.05
CA ASN A 24 0.13 -1.45 -14.82
C ASN A 24 1.17 -2.22 -13.98
N LEU A 25 2.03 -1.51 -13.25
CA LEU A 25 3.02 -2.12 -12.37
C LEU A 25 2.36 -2.95 -11.27
N LEU A 26 1.34 -2.40 -10.59
CA LEU A 26 0.58 -3.11 -9.57
C LEU A 26 -0.07 -4.38 -10.11
N VAL A 27 -0.80 -4.27 -11.22
CA VAL A 27 -1.49 -5.40 -11.84
C VAL A 27 -0.49 -6.49 -12.25
N ASN A 28 0.63 -6.11 -12.87
CA ASN A 28 1.66 -7.07 -13.25
C ASN A 28 2.23 -7.80 -12.03
N LYS A 29 2.64 -7.06 -10.99
CA LYS A 29 3.24 -7.65 -9.78
C LYS A 29 2.27 -8.55 -9.02
N ILE A 30 0.99 -8.18 -8.98
CA ILE A 30 -0.05 -8.98 -8.31
C ILE A 30 -0.39 -10.23 -9.12
N ASN A 31 -0.46 -10.14 -10.45
CA ASN A 31 -0.66 -11.33 -11.29
C ASN A 31 0.50 -12.33 -11.16
N GLU A 32 1.73 -11.85 -10.96
CA GLU A 32 2.90 -12.68 -10.67
C GLU A 32 2.91 -13.25 -9.24
N ASN A 33 2.22 -12.60 -8.29
CA ASN A 33 2.29 -12.87 -6.86
C ASN A 33 0.90 -12.71 -6.20
N GLU A 34 0.06 -13.73 -6.32
CA GLU A 34 -1.35 -13.63 -5.90
C GLU A 34 -1.53 -13.33 -4.40
N HIS A 35 -0.56 -13.69 -3.54
CA HIS A 35 -0.65 -13.46 -2.09
C HIS A 35 -0.66 -11.98 -1.69
N ILE A 36 -0.16 -11.08 -2.55
CA ILE A 36 -0.24 -9.63 -2.31
C ILE A 36 -1.54 -9.01 -2.86
N ASN A 37 -2.42 -9.80 -3.47
CA ASN A 37 -3.72 -9.37 -4.01
C ASN A 37 -4.78 -9.13 -2.91
N HIS A 38 -4.45 -8.33 -1.91
CA HIS A 38 -5.35 -7.98 -0.82
C HIS A 38 -5.48 -6.46 -0.70
N PRO A 39 -6.70 -5.88 -0.61
CA PRO A 39 -6.89 -4.43 -0.55
C PRO A 39 -6.06 -3.74 0.55
N ARG A 40 -5.97 -4.34 1.74
CA ARG A 40 -5.12 -3.83 2.83
C ARG A 40 -3.65 -3.72 2.43
N ILE A 41 -3.08 -4.78 1.82
CA ILE A 41 -1.68 -4.79 1.39
C ILE A 41 -1.45 -3.69 0.35
N ILE A 42 -2.34 -3.59 -0.64
CA ILE A 42 -2.24 -2.60 -1.71
C ILE A 42 -2.33 -1.18 -1.14
N ARG A 43 -3.23 -0.92 -0.17
CA ARG A 43 -3.30 0.37 0.52
C ARG A 43 -2.03 0.69 1.29
N CYS A 44 -1.48 -0.26 2.04
CA CYS A 44 -0.20 -0.06 2.75
C CYS A 44 0.92 0.32 1.78
N VAL A 45 1.03 -0.40 0.66
CA VAL A 45 2.02 -0.11 -0.38
C VAL A 45 1.83 1.28 -0.95
N ILE A 46 0.61 1.64 -1.40
CA ILE A 46 0.31 2.97 -1.95
C ILE A 46 0.62 4.08 -0.92
N TYR A 47 0.21 3.88 0.32
CA TYR A 47 0.46 4.83 1.40
C TYR A 47 1.94 5.09 1.60
N LEU A 48 2.75 4.03 1.73
CA LEU A 48 4.19 4.13 1.95
C LEU A 48 4.93 4.73 0.75
N SER A 49 4.41 4.51 -0.45
CA SER A 49 5.01 5.02 -1.68
C SER A 49 4.89 6.54 -1.83
N ASN A 50 3.87 7.15 -1.22
CA ASN A 50 3.67 8.60 -1.17
C ASN A 50 3.90 9.34 -2.51
N GLY A 51 3.34 8.80 -3.60
CA GLY A 51 3.45 9.39 -4.94
C GLY A 51 4.77 9.13 -5.68
N ASP A 52 5.71 8.39 -5.09
CA ASP A 52 6.99 8.06 -5.70
C ASP A 52 7.01 6.64 -6.30
N LEU A 53 7.38 6.54 -7.57
CA LEU A 53 7.38 5.27 -8.32
C LEU A 53 8.52 4.33 -7.90
N PHE A 54 9.66 4.86 -7.47
CA PHE A 54 10.77 4.08 -6.97
C PHE A 54 10.39 3.43 -5.63
N GLU A 55 9.81 4.20 -4.72
CA GLU A 55 9.26 3.70 -3.45
C GLU A 55 8.12 2.70 -3.67
N LEU A 56 7.25 2.93 -4.65
CA LEU A 56 6.22 1.96 -5.03
C LEU A 56 6.81 0.60 -5.39
N ASN A 57 7.83 0.59 -6.24
CA ASN A 57 8.50 -0.65 -6.61
C ASN A 57 9.25 -1.28 -5.43
N HIS A 58 9.84 -0.47 -4.56
CA HIS A 58 10.48 -0.93 -3.33
C HIS A 58 9.47 -1.64 -2.42
N TYR A 59 8.36 -1.00 -2.05
CA TYR A 59 7.35 -1.57 -1.16
C TYR A 59 6.58 -2.73 -1.79
N LEU A 60 6.44 -2.77 -3.12
CA LEU A 60 5.93 -3.96 -3.80
C LEU A 60 6.84 -5.17 -3.59
N LYS A 61 8.16 -5.00 -3.73
CA LYS A 61 9.13 -6.09 -3.47
C LYS A 61 9.10 -6.51 -2.00
N THR A 62 9.03 -5.54 -1.08
CA THR A 62 8.88 -5.81 0.35
C THR A 62 7.62 -6.61 0.63
N ALA A 63 6.47 -6.22 0.07
CA ALA A 63 5.21 -6.93 0.24
C ALA A 63 5.22 -8.36 -0.35
N ILE A 64 5.89 -8.54 -1.49
CA ILE A 64 6.07 -9.87 -2.11
C ILE A 64 6.89 -10.77 -1.19
N SER A 65 7.97 -10.24 -0.59
CA SER A 65 8.81 -10.97 0.35
C SER A 65 8.05 -11.29 1.65
N ASP A 66 7.49 -10.28 2.30
CA ASP A 66 6.64 -10.42 3.48
C ASP A 66 5.63 -9.25 3.57
N PRO A 67 4.32 -9.49 3.36
CA PRO A 67 3.33 -8.43 3.43
C PRO A 67 3.15 -7.86 4.85
N ARG A 68 3.63 -8.55 5.89
CA ARG A 68 3.58 -8.06 7.27
C ARG A 68 4.50 -6.86 7.49
N ASP A 69 5.60 -6.77 6.76
CA ASP A 69 6.54 -5.65 6.87
C ASP A 69 5.89 -4.36 6.37
N VAL A 70 5.28 -4.38 5.19
CA VAL A 70 4.57 -3.19 4.67
C VAL A 70 3.36 -2.83 5.52
N MET A 71 2.66 -3.81 6.11
CA MET A 71 1.59 -3.53 7.06
C MET A 71 2.13 -2.85 8.32
N LEU A 72 3.22 -3.36 8.89
CA LEU A 72 3.85 -2.77 10.07
C LEU A 72 4.30 -1.33 9.80
N TYR A 73 4.99 -1.09 8.69
CA TYR A 73 5.51 0.24 8.34
C TYR A 73 4.40 1.25 8.04
N ALA A 74 3.30 0.82 7.42
CA ALA A 74 2.21 1.71 7.05
C ALA A 74 1.28 2.02 8.23
N GLU A 75 1.00 1.03 9.07
CA GLU A 75 -0.06 1.12 10.08
C GLU A 75 0.42 1.49 11.49
N TYR A 76 1.71 1.29 11.79
CA TYR A 76 2.26 1.47 13.12
C TYR A 76 3.30 2.58 13.18
N GLU A 77 3.27 3.34 14.26
CA GLU A 77 4.37 4.20 14.68
C GLU A 77 5.22 3.52 15.75
N ASN A 78 6.45 4.00 15.92
CA ASN A 78 7.42 3.43 16.87
C ASN A 78 7.61 1.91 16.68
N ASN A 79 7.57 1.47 15.42
CA ASN A 79 7.67 0.07 15.02
C ASN A 79 9.00 -0.61 15.43
N ASN A 80 10.02 0.17 15.78
CA ASN A 80 11.30 -0.31 16.32
C ASN A 80 11.33 -0.44 17.86
N THR A 81 10.20 -0.22 18.54
CA THR A 81 10.10 -0.30 20.01
C THR A 81 9.37 -1.56 20.47
N LEU A 82 9.48 -1.89 21.76
CA LEU A 82 8.79 -3.02 22.38
C LEU A 82 7.25 -2.92 22.29
N ASN A 83 6.70 -1.72 22.13
CA ASN A 83 5.26 -1.46 22.11
C ASN A 83 4.90 -0.59 20.88
N PRO A 84 4.87 -1.16 19.67
CA PRO A 84 4.48 -0.43 18.48
C PRO A 84 3.01 0.00 18.57
N CYS A 85 2.73 1.27 18.25
CA CYS A 85 1.40 1.83 18.34
C CYS A 85 0.74 1.81 16.96
N ARG A 86 -0.34 1.04 16.80
CA ARG A 86 -1.13 1.05 15.56
C ARG A 86 -1.93 2.35 15.51
N ILE A 87 -1.65 3.19 14.53
CA ILE A 87 -2.35 4.48 14.34
C ILE A 87 -3.23 4.49 13.08
N ARG A 88 -3.08 3.50 12.19
CA ARG A 88 -3.92 3.32 11.00
C ARG A 88 -4.42 1.88 10.88
N ASP A 89 -5.58 1.71 10.27
CA ASP A 89 -6.15 0.43 9.88
C ASP A 89 -6.52 0.43 8.39
N PHE A 90 -5.66 -0.15 7.55
CA PHE A 90 -5.89 -0.24 6.11
C PHE A 90 -6.81 -1.41 5.72
N ASN A 91 -7.42 -2.11 6.68
CA ASN A 91 -8.68 -2.80 6.37
C ASN A 91 -9.75 -1.79 5.93
N ASN A 92 -9.70 -0.57 6.49
CA ASN A 92 -10.53 0.54 6.06
C ASN A 92 -9.97 1.21 4.79
N GLU A 93 -10.84 1.96 4.13
CA GLU A 93 -10.52 2.75 2.95
C GLU A 93 -9.69 3.99 3.32
N PHE A 94 -8.97 4.55 2.35
CA PHE A 94 -8.34 5.86 2.51
C PHE A 94 -9.36 6.93 2.92
N GLY A 95 -8.98 7.80 3.86
CA GLY A 95 -9.84 8.77 4.53
C GLY A 95 -10.57 8.23 5.77
N LYS A 96 -10.48 6.93 6.06
CA LYS A 96 -11.10 6.26 7.22
C LYS A 96 -10.12 5.32 7.96
N GLU A 97 -8.84 5.38 7.63
CA GLU A 97 -7.81 4.51 8.17
C GLU A 97 -7.39 4.90 9.59
N LEU A 98 -7.50 6.18 9.98
CA LEU A 98 -7.02 6.63 11.29
C LEU A 98 -7.80 5.98 12.43
N ILE A 99 -7.07 5.40 13.38
CA ILE A 99 -7.63 4.84 14.62
C ILE A 99 -7.81 6.02 15.59
N LYS A 100 -9.06 6.30 15.96
CA LYS A 100 -9.42 7.35 16.93
C LYS A 100 -9.11 6.91 18.36
#